data_AF-A0AAJ3FCK7-F1
#
_entry.id   AF-A0AAJ3FCK7-F1
#
_cell.length_a   1.000
_cell.length_b   1.000
_cell.length_c   1.000
_cell.angle_alpha   90.00
_cell.angle_beta   90.00
_cell.angle_gamma   90.00
#
_symmetry.space_group_name_H-M   'P 1'
#
loop_
_entity.id
_entity.type
_entity.pdbx_description
1 polymer ?
#
loop_
_entity_poly.entity_id
_entity_poly.type
_entity_poly.pdbx_seq_one_letter_code
_entity_poly.pdbx_strand_id
1 'polypeptide(L)'
;MAKLDEHRFNLRFDEDDENHRRVSAYLNQCGRKKARYIVKAVLAYWELQDGRIPVVEQPERKTLSETESAIRKIGEQNKVDRLIQVEDVKDSGLDREEADLMRQNYAMFEDME
;
A
#
# COMPACT_ATOMS: atom_id res chain seq x y z
N MET A 1 39.00 11.11 20.75
CA MET A 1 38.79 11.04 19.29
C MET A 1 37.71 10.00 19.03
N ALA A 2 36.49 10.40 18.69
CA ALA A 2 35.46 9.44 18.31
C ALA A 2 35.92 8.73 17.03
N LYS A 3 36.03 7.40 17.03
CA LYS A 3 36.31 6.63 15.82
C LYS A 3 35.22 6.98 14.79
N LEU A 4 35.61 7.53 13.65
CA LEU A 4 34.71 7.61 12.50
C LEU A 4 34.28 6.18 12.18
N ASP A 5 32.98 5.94 12.19
CA ASP A 5 32.41 4.69 11.72
C ASP A 5 32.38 4.76 10.19
N GLU A 6 33.22 3.94 9.55
CA GLU A 6 33.46 3.95 8.11
C GLU A 6 32.19 3.76 7.28
N HIS A 7 31.21 3.04 7.82
CA HIS A 7 29.96 2.70 7.12
C HIS A 7 28.80 3.62 7.51
N ARG A 8 29.05 4.65 8.33
CA ARG A 8 28.03 5.57 8.80
C ARG A 8 28.25 6.96 8.20
N PHE A 9 27.35 7.33 7.30
CA PHE A 9 27.29 8.66 6.71
C PHE A 9 25.93 9.32 6.94
N ASN A 10 25.88 10.64 6.83
CA ASN A 10 24.65 11.42 6.93
C ASN A 10 24.17 11.79 5.52
N LEU A 11 22.87 11.73 5.29
CA LEU A 11 22.22 12.10 4.03
C LEU A 11 21.13 13.14 4.31
N ARG A 12 21.11 14.23 3.55
CA ARG A 12 20.04 15.24 3.59
C ARG A 12 19.43 15.34 2.20
N PHE A 13 18.11 15.23 2.14
CA PHE A 13 17.35 15.45 0.91
C PHE A 13 17.03 16.94 0.77
N ASP A 14 16.93 17.38 -0.48
CA ASP A 14 16.51 18.73 -0.81
C ASP A 14 14.97 18.81 -0.70
N GLU A 15 14.47 19.84 -0.04
CA GLU A 15 13.03 20.05 0.17
C GLU A 15 12.37 20.73 -1.04
N ASP A 16 13.15 21.44 -1.85
CA ASP A 16 12.67 22.15 -3.03
C ASP A 16 12.61 21.25 -4.27
N ASP A 17 13.38 20.16 -4.31
CA ASP A 17 13.35 19.18 -5.40
C ASP A 17 12.21 18.14 -5.23
N GLU A 18 11.37 18.02 -6.26
CA GLU A 18 10.21 17.13 -6.23
C GLU A 18 10.59 15.65 -6.11
N ASN A 19 11.66 15.22 -6.79
CA ASN A 19 12.11 13.83 -6.73
C ASN A 19 12.66 13.51 -5.34
N HIS A 20 13.40 14.43 -4.74
CA HIS A 20 13.92 14.32 -3.38
C HIS A 20 12.79 14.22 -2.36
N ARG A 21 11.73 15.03 -2.49
CA ARG A 21 10.52 14.91 -1.66
C ARG A 21 9.84 13.55 -1.82
N ARG A 22 9.66 13.09 -3.05
CA ARG A 22 9.01 11.79 -3.33
C ARG A 22 9.82 10.62 -2.77
N VAL A 23 11.12 10.61 -3.01
CA VAL A 23 12.03 9.56 -2.53
C VAL A 23 12.14 9.59 -1.00
N SER A 24 12.29 10.76 -0.39
CA SER A 24 12.36 10.88 1.07
C SER A 24 11.05 10.45 1.74
N ALA A 25 9.89 10.80 1.20
CA ALA A 25 8.59 10.32 1.68
C ALA A 25 8.49 8.79 1.62
N TYR A 26 8.87 8.18 0.49
CA TYR A 26 8.88 6.71 0.34
C TYR A 26 9.85 6.04 1.32
N LEU A 27 11.09 6.54 1.40
CA LEU A 27 12.09 6.00 2.30
C LEU A 27 11.61 6.11 3.75
N ASN A 28 11.00 7.22 4.16
CA ASN A 28 10.45 7.40 5.51
C ASN A 28 9.44 6.30 5.88
N GLN A 29 8.59 5.86 4.95
CA GLN A 29 7.65 4.74 5.15
C GLN A 29 8.35 3.38 5.30
N CYS A 30 9.52 3.18 4.69
CA CYS A 30 10.25 1.91 4.69
C CYS A 30 10.97 1.55 6.01
N GLY A 31 10.87 2.38 7.06
CA GLY A 31 11.43 2.10 8.39
C GLY A 31 12.92 1.76 8.37
N ARG A 32 13.31 0.62 8.96
CA ARG A 32 14.71 0.15 9.06
C ARG A 32 15.30 -0.34 7.73
N LYS A 33 14.50 -0.50 6.66
CA LYS A 33 14.95 -1.02 5.37
C LYS A 33 15.48 0.07 4.42
N LYS A 34 15.48 1.35 4.82
CA LYS A 34 15.94 2.49 3.98
C LYS A 34 17.30 2.26 3.35
N ALA A 35 18.29 1.85 4.14
CA ALA A 35 19.65 1.57 3.66
C ALA A 35 19.65 0.51 2.54
N ARG A 36 18.84 -0.54 2.65
CA ARG A 36 18.71 -1.59 1.63
C ARG A 36 18.22 -1.03 0.30
N TYR A 37 17.22 -0.15 0.33
CA TYR A 37 16.69 0.46 -0.89
C TYR A 37 17.69 1.41 -1.54
N ILE A 38 18.39 2.22 -0.74
CA ILE A 38 19.44 3.13 -1.24
C ILE A 38 20.54 2.33 -1.93
N VAL A 39 21.05 1.26 -1.30
CA VAL A 39 22.07 0.38 -1.92
C VAL A 39 21.60 -0.20 -3.25
N LYS A 40 20.37 -0.73 -3.31
CA LYS A 40 19.81 -1.28 -4.56
C LYS A 40 19.69 -0.22 -5.66
N ALA A 41 19.25 0.99 -5.33
CA ALA A 41 19.12 2.08 -6.29
C ALA A 41 20.49 2.50 -6.84
N VAL A 42 21.52 2.59 -5.99
CA VAL A 42 22.88 2.92 -6.43
C VAL A 42 23.46 1.85 -7.36
N LEU A 43 23.31 0.56 -7.00
CA LEU A 43 23.77 -0.55 -7.86
C LEU A 43 23.07 -0.53 -9.22
N ALA A 44 21.74 -0.38 -9.24
CA ALA A 44 20.98 -0.29 -10.49
C ALA A 44 21.36 0.93 -11.34
N TYR A 45 21.65 2.06 -10.69
CA TYR A 45 22.12 3.26 -11.38
C TYR A 45 23.49 3.06 -12.03
N TRP A 46 24.43 2.39 -11.34
CA TRP A 46 25.73 2.07 -11.93
C TRP A 46 25.62 1.13 -13.13
N GLU A 47 24.79 0.09 -13.04
CA GLU A 47 24.54 -0.79 -14.17
C GLU A 47 24.03 0.01 -15.39
N LEU A 48 23.09 0.94 -15.17
CA LEU A 48 22.55 1.82 -16.21
C LEU A 48 23.64 2.70 -16.85
N GLN A 49 24.58 3.22 -16.05
CA GLN A 49 25.69 4.06 -16.53
C GLN A 49 26.70 3.26 -17.36
N ASP A 50 26.92 1.98 -17.03
CA ASP A 50 27.80 1.07 -17.77
C ASP A 50 27.20 0.59 -19.11
N GLY A 51 26.11 1.23 -19.58
CA GLY A 51 25.40 0.87 -20.81
C GLY A 51 24.62 -0.44 -20.71
N ARG A 52 24.56 -1.05 -19.51
CA ARG A 52 23.70 -2.19 -19.23
C ARG A 52 22.37 -1.63 -18.74
N ILE A 53 21.35 -1.65 -19.57
CA ILE A 53 20.00 -1.35 -19.09
C ILE A 53 19.74 -2.31 -17.92
N PRO A 54 19.54 -1.83 -16.68
CA PRO A 54 19.28 -2.71 -15.57
C PRO A 54 18.00 -3.43 -15.96
N VAL A 55 18.11 -4.74 -16.18
CA VAL A 55 16.96 -5.60 -16.27
C VAL A 55 16.35 -5.48 -14.89
N VAL A 56 15.40 -4.55 -14.74
CA VAL A 56 14.34 -4.73 -13.78
C VAL A 56 13.76 -6.04 -14.21
N GLU A 57 14.24 -7.13 -13.61
CA GLU A 57 13.46 -8.33 -13.48
C GLU A 57 12.23 -7.81 -12.76
N GLN A 58 11.23 -7.41 -13.57
CA GLN A 58 9.86 -7.53 -13.16
C GLN A 58 9.85 -8.94 -12.61
N PRO A 59 9.61 -9.13 -11.30
CA PRO A 59 9.33 -10.48 -10.85
C PRO A 59 8.30 -10.95 -11.86
N GLU A 60 8.61 -12.05 -12.56
CA GLU A 60 7.68 -12.63 -13.50
C GLU A 60 6.31 -12.46 -12.88
N ARG A 61 5.33 -11.96 -13.64
CA ARG A 61 3.94 -12.13 -13.24
C ARG A 61 3.67 -13.63 -13.24
N LYS A 62 4.28 -14.38 -12.31
CA LYS A 62 3.65 -15.43 -11.55
C LYS A 62 2.39 -14.75 -11.08
N THR A 63 1.36 -15.03 -11.84
CA THR A 63 -0.03 -14.83 -11.52
C THR A 63 -0.15 -14.76 -10.01
N LEU A 64 -0.71 -13.66 -9.50
CA LEU A 64 -0.98 -13.40 -8.08
C LEU A 64 -2.00 -14.42 -7.49
N SER A 65 -2.03 -15.65 -8.00
CA SER A 65 -2.88 -16.75 -7.59
C SER A 65 -2.49 -17.31 -6.22
N GLU A 66 -1.22 -17.22 -5.81
CA GLU A 66 -0.77 -17.86 -4.57
C GLU A 66 -0.71 -16.89 -3.36
N THR A 67 -0.52 -15.59 -3.58
CA THR A 67 -0.56 -14.59 -2.49
C THR A 67 -1.97 -14.10 -2.18
N GLU A 68 -2.91 -14.12 -3.14
CA GLU A 68 -4.34 -13.96 -2.84
C GLU A 68 -4.89 -15.16 -2.05
N SER A 69 -4.36 -16.37 -2.30
CA SER A 69 -4.73 -17.59 -1.56
C SER A 69 -4.23 -17.59 -0.11
N ALA A 70 -3.10 -16.94 0.17
CA ALA A 70 -2.59 -16.79 1.54
C ALA A 70 -3.37 -15.71 2.35
N ILE A 71 -3.81 -14.64 1.69
CA ILE A 71 -4.67 -13.61 2.33
C ILE A 71 -6.08 -14.18 2.58
N ARG A 72 -6.61 -15.00 1.67
CA ARG A 72 -7.87 -15.75 1.89
C ARG A 72 -7.75 -16.75 3.06
N LYS A 73 -6.62 -17.45 3.20
CA LYS A 73 -6.41 -18.39 4.31
C LYS A 73 -6.25 -17.73 5.69
N ILE A 74 -5.72 -16.51 5.77
CA ILE A 74 -5.66 -15.75 7.04
C ILE A 74 -7.05 -15.15 7.38
N GLY A 75 -7.85 -14.81 6.36
CA GLY A 75 -9.26 -14.40 6.54
C GLY A 75 -10.22 -15.55 6.89
N GLU A 76 -9.88 -16.80 6.55
CA GLU A 76 -10.69 -17.98 6.85
C GLU A 76 -10.42 -18.60 8.23
N GLN A 77 -9.21 -18.45 8.81
CA GLN A 77 -8.92 -19.00 10.14
C GLN A 77 -9.55 -18.23 11.31
N ASN A 78 -9.98 -16.99 11.10
CA ASN A 78 -10.74 -16.22 12.10
C ASN A 78 -12.27 -16.23 11.83
N LYS A 79 -12.74 -17.14 10.97
CA LYS A 79 -14.14 -17.20 10.55
C LYS A 79 -14.85 -18.51 10.96
N VAL A 80 -14.37 -19.18 12.01
CA VAL A 80 -15.05 -20.39 12.54
C VAL A 80 -15.63 -20.24 13.94
N ASP A 81 -15.39 -19.14 14.66
CA ASP A 81 -15.88 -19.03 16.04
C ASP A 81 -16.92 -17.93 16.31
N ARG A 82 -17.33 -17.13 15.31
CA ARG A 82 -18.36 -16.08 15.48
C ARG A 82 -19.24 -15.79 14.26
N LEU A 83 -19.51 -16.78 13.40
CA LEU A 83 -20.55 -16.61 12.39
C LEU A 83 -21.91 -16.99 12.99
N ILE A 84 -22.70 -15.95 13.30
CA ILE A 84 -24.14 -16.09 13.49
C ILE A 84 -24.72 -16.60 12.17
N GLN A 85 -25.36 -17.77 12.23
CA GLN A 85 -26.10 -18.31 11.10
C GLN A 85 -27.32 -17.42 10.87
N VAL A 86 -27.37 -16.76 9.71
CA VAL A 86 -28.58 -16.03 9.28
C VAL A 86 -29.33 -16.99 8.36
N GLU A 87 -30.42 -17.54 8.88
CA GLU A 87 -31.39 -18.31 8.12
C GLU A 87 -32.03 -17.43 7.03
N ASP A 88 -32.45 -18.05 5.93
CA ASP A 88 -33.23 -17.44 4.85
C ASP A 88 -34.54 -16.82 5.40
N VAL A 89 -34.46 -15.58 5.89
CA VAL A 89 -35.64 -14.77 6.19
C VAL A 89 -36.08 -14.10 4.90
N LYS A 90 -37.02 -14.76 4.23
CA LYS A 90 -38.01 -14.06 3.39
C LYS A 90 -38.67 -12.98 4.26
N ASP A 91 -38.71 -11.76 3.73
CA ASP A 91 -39.38 -10.58 4.28
C ASP A 91 -38.67 -9.90 5.47
N SER A 92 -37.68 -9.05 5.16
CA SER A 92 -37.34 -7.91 6.01
C SER A 92 -37.72 -6.65 5.23
N GLY A 93 -38.87 -6.08 5.57
CA GLY A 93 -39.32 -4.81 5.03
C GLY A 93 -38.25 -3.74 5.23
N LEU A 94 -37.97 -2.98 4.18
CA LEU A 94 -37.15 -1.77 4.25
C LEU A 94 -37.64 -0.91 5.42
N ASP A 95 -36.84 -0.80 6.47
CA ASP A 95 -37.19 0.01 7.63
C ASP A 95 -37.36 1.46 7.18
N ARG A 96 -38.38 2.14 7.72
CA ARG A 96 -38.76 3.50 7.33
C ARG A 96 -37.59 4.48 7.45
N GLU A 97 -36.68 4.23 8.39
CA GLU A 97 -35.43 4.97 8.60
C GLU A 97 -34.43 4.82 7.44
N GLU A 98 -34.32 3.63 6.83
CA GLU A 98 -33.44 3.41 5.68
C GLU A 98 -33.97 4.14 4.43
N ALA A 99 -35.29 4.15 4.25
CA ALA A 99 -35.94 4.91 3.18
C ALA A 99 -35.81 6.44 3.36
N ASP A 100 -35.83 6.93 4.60
CA ASP A 100 -35.66 8.35 4.90
C ASP A 100 -34.20 8.80 4.74
N LEU A 101 -33.24 7.95 5.09
CA LEU A 101 -31.81 8.21 4.86
C LEU A 101 -31.50 8.30 3.36
N MET A 102 -32.07 7.41 2.55
CA MET A 102 -31.97 7.47 1.09
C MET A 102 -32.55 8.79 0.56
N ARG A 103 -33.75 9.20 1.01
CA ARG A 103 -34.36 10.48 0.61
C ARG A 103 -33.50 11.69 0.96
N GLN A 104 -32.90 11.74 2.16
CA GLN A 104 -32.01 12.83 2.55
C GLN A 104 -30.75 12.90 1.68
N ASN A 105 -30.18 11.74 1.34
CA ASN A 105 -29.02 11.69 0.45
C ASN A 105 -29.35 12.22 -0.94
N TYR A 106 -30.52 11.91 -1.49
CA TYR A 106 -30.95 12.42 -2.80
C TYR A 106 -31.33 13.91 -2.77
N ALA A 107 -31.93 14.42 -1.68
CA ALA A 107 -32.28 15.82 -1.54
C ALA A 107 -31.06 16.77 -1.62
N MET A 108 -29.89 16.34 -1.13
CA MET A 108 -28.65 17.13 -1.24
C MET A 108 -28.17 17.30 -2.70
N PHE A 109 -28.67 16.50 -3.64
CA PHE A 109 -28.33 16.60 -5.07
C PHE A 109 -29.39 17.36 -5.89
N GLU A 110 -30.57 17.62 -5.34
CA GLU A 110 -31.63 18.37 -6.03
C GLU A 110 -31.42 19.90 -5.98
N ASP A 111 -30.74 20.43 -4.97
CA ASP A 111 -30.42 21.87 -4.84
C ASP A 111 -29.21 22.32 -5.71
N MET A 112 -28.70 21.43 -6.57
CA MET A 112 -27.53 21.69 -7.44
C MET A 112 -27.89 21.99 -8.91
N GLU A 113 -29.18 22.15 -9.22
CA GLU A 113 -29.74 22.60 -10.52
C GLU A 113 -30.41 23.97 -10.40
#